data_AF-A0A935CHV0-F1
#
_entry.id   AF-A0A935CHV0-F1
#
_cell.length_a   1.000
_cell.length_b   1.000
_cell.length_c   1.000
_cell.angle_alpha   90.00
_cell.angle_beta   90.00
_cell.angle_gamma   90.00
#
_symmetry.space_group_name_H-M   'P 1'
#
loop_
_entity.id
_entity.type
_entity.pdbx_description
1 polymer ?
#
loop_
_entity_poly.entity_id
_entity_poly.type
_entity_poly.pdbx_seq_one_letter_code
_entity_poly.pdbx_strand_id
1 'polypeptide(L)'
;MTMRSMAPSRLVLALVAAGALGGAGATFLTISHVSAAPTAVTVTTPAVASNSAIGAPDFSQIAERYGAAVVNISVSGTKAATDDSQQEPAAQRRGVPGMDPNDPFYEFFRRFQGPNGAMPGQRDQPVRGQGSGFIVSGNGLILTNAHVVRDAKDVTVKLTDRREFQAKVLGSDPKTDVAVLKIEASNLPVVPLGDSHNLRVGEWVLAIGSPFGFENSVSAGVVSAKGRALPDDGFVPFIQTDVAVNPGNSGGPLFNSRGEVIGINSQIFSHTGGYQGLSFAIPIDLAIKIKDQIVATGKASHARLGVAIQDVNQGFADSFKLDKPEGALVANVDKGSPADRAGLQAGDVIRKINGQPIIASNDLSALIGQSAPGQKVAIEIWRQGKREELSAQLGDASDKAGKVAKADESAGKGKLGLALRALEPSERRDSGLATGLVVEGVSGAAELAGVRPSDVVLAVNGTAVKNVEQVREIVSSSNKSVALLIEREGSKIFVPVRIG
;
A
#
# COMPACT_ATOMS: atom_id res chain seq x y z
N MET A 1 45.38 -84.90 49.92
CA MET A 1 46.33 -86.01 49.82
C MET A 1 46.22 -86.59 48.42
N THR A 2 47.36 -86.69 47.73
CA THR A 2 47.67 -87.55 46.56
C THR A 2 46.95 -87.35 45.22
N MET A 3 47.81 -87.19 44.20
CA MET A 3 47.57 -87.20 42.75
C MET A 3 46.82 -88.44 42.24
N ARG A 4 46.06 -88.28 41.16
CA ARG A 4 46.28 -89.08 39.93
C ARG A 4 45.65 -88.43 38.70
N SER A 5 46.38 -88.53 37.60
CA SER A 5 46.07 -88.07 36.26
C SER A 5 44.94 -88.88 35.62
N MET A 6 44.22 -88.30 34.65
CA MET A 6 43.83 -89.00 33.41
C MET A 6 43.76 -87.98 32.26
N ALA A 7 44.44 -88.31 31.16
CA ALA A 7 44.44 -87.56 29.91
C ALA A 7 43.24 -87.96 29.03
N PRO A 8 42.73 -87.05 28.16
CA PRO A 8 41.94 -87.48 27.02
C PRO A 8 42.71 -87.32 25.71
N SER A 9 42.74 -88.44 25.00
CA SER A 9 43.01 -88.57 23.58
C SER A 9 41.93 -87.84 22.77
N ARG A 10 42.39 -87.10 21.76
CA ARG A 10 41.80 -86.94 20.42
C ARG A 10 40.33 -87.34 20.28
N LEU A 11 39.48 -86.34 20.46
CA LEU A 11 38.24 -86.17 19.72
C LEU A 11 38.09 -84.66 19.49
N VAL A 12 38.94 -84.00 18.66
CA VAL A 12 38.71 -83.97 17.21
C VAL A 12 37.80 -85.10 16.77
N LEU A 13 36.54 -84.94 17.07
CA LEU A 13 35.49 -85.35 16.19
C LEU A 13 34.21 -84.83 16.79
N ALA A 14 33.48 -84.19 15.91
CA ALA A 14 32.06 -84.06 16.03
C ALA A 14 31.63 -83.06 17.11
N LEU A 15 31.41 -81.84 16.65
CA LEU A 15 30.00 -81.49 16.38
C LEU A 15 29.21 -81.32 17.69
N VAL A 16 29.68 -80.40 18.52
CA VAL A 16 28.80 -79.45 19.18
C VAL A 16 29.47 -78.10 18.94
N ALA A 17 29.28 -77.45 17.78
CA ALA A 17 28.00 -76.98 17.27
C ALA A 17 27.22 -76.30 18.41
N ALA A 18 27.53 -75.01 18.62
CA ALA A 18 26.86 -73.99 19.45
C ALA A 18 27.71 -73.49 20.64
N GLY A 19 28.35 -72.32 20.49
CA GLY A 19 28.71 -71.45 21.62
C GLY A 19 30.19 -71.11 21.80
N ALA A 20 30.57 -69.93 21.30
CA ALA A 20 31.47 -68.95 21.92
C ALA A 20 32.95 -69.31 22.25
N LEU A 21 33.86 -68.48 21.71
CA LEU A 21 35.05 -67.85 22.34
C LEU A 21 36.14 -68.78 22.94
N GLY A 22 37.45 -68.60 22.76
CA GLY A 22 38.23 -67.50 22.22
C GLY A 22 39.72 -67.68 22.57
N GLY A 23 40.58 -66.93 21.89
CA GLY A 23 41.85 -66.43 22.43
C GLY A 23 43.05 -67.38 22.48
N ALA A 24 43.85 -67.45 21.42
CA ALA A 24 45.30 -67.59 21.52
C ALA A 24 45.99 -67.23 20.20
N GLY A 25 46.88 -66.24 20.28
CA GLY A 25 47.81 -65.85 19.22
C GLY A 25 48.83 -64.88 19.80
N ALA A 26 49.61 -65.36 20.77
CA ALA A 26 50.64 -64.58 21.45
C ALA A 26 52.04 -65.06 21.01
N THR A 27 52.74 -64.24 20.24
CA THR A 27 54.21 -64.24 20.17
C THR A 27 54.68 -62.78 20.20
N PHE A 28 55.65 -62.54 21.07
CA PHE A 28 56.11 -61.23 21.50
C PHE A 28 56.99 -60.55 20.45
N LEU A 29 56.60 -59.35 20.04
CA LEU A 29 57.50 -58.32 19.51
C LEU A 29 57.24 -57.04 20.32
N THR A 30 58.26 -56.63 21.08
CA THR A 30 58.26 -55.39 21.85
C THR A 30 58.40 -54.20 20.90
N ILE A 31 57.27 -53.61 20.52
CA ILE A 31 57.20 -52.28 19.90
C ILE A 31 56.78 -51.31 20.99
N SER A 32 57.64 -50.33 21.26
CA SER A 32 57.33 -49.18 22.13
C SER A 32 56.22 -48.35 21.49
N HIS A 33 54.97 -48.71 21.77
CA HIS A 33 53.84 -47.83 21.46
C HIS A 33 53.90 -46.64 22.42
N VAL A 34 54.28 -45.49 21.87
CA VAL A 34 53.94 -44.19 22.44
C VAL A 34 52.44 -44.21 22.67
N SER A 35 52.01 -44.26 23.92
CA SER A 35 50.61 -44.09 24.28
C SER A 35 50.27 -42.63 24.04
N ALA A 36 49.94 -42.30 22.79
CA ALA A 36 49.26 -41.04 22.50
C ALA A 36 47.94 -41.10 23.26
N ALA A 37 47.85 -40.29 24.33
CA ALA A 37 46.58 -40.04 24.99
C ALA A 37 45.56 -39.67 23.91
N PRO A 38 44.30 -40.15 23.97
CA PRO A 38 43.29 -39.72 23.04
C PRO A 38 43.23 -38.20 23.14
N THR A 39 43.61 -37.51 22.06
CA THR A 39 43.32 -36.09 21.91
C THR A 39 41.82 -35.97 22.03
N ALA A 40 41.36 -35.46 23.18
CA ALA A 40 39.98 -35.08 23.36
C ALA A 40 39.66 -34.12 22.22
N VAL A 41 38.88 -34.60 21.25
CA VAL A 41 38.30 -33.73 20.22
C VAL A 41 37.40 -32.79 20.99
N THR A 42 37.91 -31.59 21.24
CA THR A 42 37.14 -30.51 21.82
C THR A 42 36.11 -30.19 20.76
N VAL A 43 34.89 -30.69 20.93
CA VAL A 43 33.75 -30.19 20.19
C VAL A 43 33.61 -28.75 20.64
N THR A 44 34.18 -27.85 19.85
CA THR A 44 33.91 -26.43 19.97
C THR A 44 32.45 -26.28 19.60
N THR A 45 31.58 -26.29 20.62
CA THR A 45 30.25 -25.74 20.47
C THR A 45 30.45 -24.34 19.91
N PRO A 46 29.84 -24.00 18.76
CA PRO A 46 29.94 -22.65 18.24
C PRO A 46 29.50 -21.73 19.37
N ALA A 47 30.36 -20.77 19.72
CA ALA A 47 30.01 -19.73 20.67
C ALA A 47 28.71 -19.12 20.16
N VAL A 48 27.62 -19.33 20.88
CA VAL A 48 26.39 -18.60 20.66
C VAL A 48 26.83 -17.16 20.83
N ALA A 49 26.86 -16.40 19.73
CA ALA A 49 27.12 -14.98 19.78
C ALA A 49 26.25 -14.43 20.90
N SER A 50 26.85 -13.80 21.89
CA SER A 50 26.11 -13.00 22.85
C SER A 50 25.36 -12.00 22.00
N ASN A 51 24.09 -12.27 21.70
CA ASN A 51 23.19 -11.26 21.19
C ASN A 51 23.33 -10.13 22.20
N SER A 52 23.98 -9.04 21.82
CA SER A 52 23.77 -7.77 22.50
C SER A 52 22.27 -7.69 22.64
N ALA A 53 21.77 -7.68 23.89
CA ALA A 53 20.35 -7.50 24.12
C ALA A 53 19.96 -6.29 23.27
N ILE A 54 19.16 -6.50 22.24
CA ILE A 54 18.67 -5.41 21.40
C ILE A 54 17.77 -4.63 22.34
N GLY A 55 18.36 -3.67 23.04
CA GLY A 55 17.62 -2.75 23.90
C GLY A 55 16.59 -2.08 23.03
N ALA A 56 15.35 -2.00 23.52
CA ALA A 56 14.35 -1.18 22.87
C ALA A 56 14.93 0.24 22.68
N PRO A 57 14.67 0.91 21.55
CA PRO A 57 15.17 2.26 21.33
C PRO A 57 14.76 3.18 22.48
N ASP A 58 15.68 4.01 22.95
CA ASP A 58 15.34 5.04 23.94
C ASP A 58 14.68 6.23 23.23
N PHE A 59 13.37 6.11 23.06
CA PHE A 59 12.54 7.15 22.44
C PHE A 59 12.39 8.41 23.29
N SER A 60 12.75 8.37 24.59
CA SER A 60 12.65 9.54 25.46
C SER A 60 13.59 10.67 24.98
N GLN A 61 14.78 10.33 24.47
CA GLN A 61 15.73 11.29 23.93
C GLN A 61 15.22 11.97 22.65
N ILE A 62 14.47 11.24 21.81
CA ILE A 62 13.86 11.81 20.61
C ILE A 62 12.76 12.78 21.01
N ALA A 63 11.92 12.42 21.98
CA ALA A 63 10.87 13.29 22.50
C ALA A 63 11.44 14.56 23.15
N GLU A 64 12.47 14.42 23.99
CA GLU A 64 13.13 15.55 24.64
C GLU A 64 13.79 16.50 23.63
N ARG A 65 14.49 15.93 22.63
CA ARG A 65 15.22 16.73 21.63
C ARG A 65 14.32 17.42 20.62
N TYR A 66 13.26 16.75 20.16
CA TYR A 66 12.46 17.20 19.02
C TYR A 66 11.03 17.58 19.36
N GLY A 67 10.55 17.33 20.58
CA GLY A 67 9.19 17.70 21.00
C GLY A 67 8.89 19.18 20.79
N ALA A 68 9.86 20.06 21.05
CA ALA A 68 9.72 21.51 20.83
C ALA A 68 9.55 21.93 19.35
N ALA A 69 9.94 21.08 18.41
CA ALA A 69 9.74 21.29 16.97
C ALA A 69 8.36 20.79 16.49
N VAL A 70 7.62 20.05 17.32
CA VAL A 70 6.27 19.57 17.01
C VAL A 70 5.27 20.57 17.56
N VAL A 71 4.42 21.07 16.67
CA VAL A 71 3.50 22.18 16.93
C VAL A 71 2.06 21.72 16.90
N ASN A 72 1.21 22.41 17.65
CA ASN A 72 -0.23 22.32 17.47
C ASN A 72 -0.67 23.25 16.35
N ILE A 73 -1.65 22.81 15.58
CA ILE A 73 -2.32 23.61 14.55
C ILE A 73 -3.78 23.68 14.92
N SER A 74 -4.29 24.90 15.06
CA SER A 74 -5.71 25.18 15.26
C SER A 74 -6.23 25.98 14.09
N VAL A 75 -7.38 25.57 13.57
CA VAL A 75 -8.04 26.24 12.45
C VAL A 75 -9.41 26.71 12.84
N SER A 76 -9.79 27.89 12.35
CA SER A 76 -11.16 28.41 12.44
C SER A 76 -11.68 28.80 11.06
N GLY A 77 -12.94 28.43 10.79
CA GLY A 77 -13.62 28.75 9.53
C GLY A 77 -15.14 28.84 9.67
N THR A 78 -15.80 29.38 8.65
CA THR A 78 -17.26 29.46 8.51
C THR A 78 -17.69 28.56 7.36
N LYS A 79 -18.42 27.48 7.62
CA LYS A 79 -19.12 26.75 6.54
C LYS A 79 -20.33 27.59 6.12
N ALA A 80 -20.38 28.01 4.86
CA ALA A 80 -21.61 28.54 4.29
C ALA A 80 -22.64 27.42 4.27
N ALA A 81 -23.79 27.64 4.91
CA ALA A 81 -24.91 26.71 4.82
C ALA A 81 -25.34 26.62 3.35
N THR A 82 -25.10 25.48 2.70
CA THR A 82 -25.72 25.18 1.40
C THR A 82 -27.22 24.98 1.61
N ASP A 83 -28.01 25.62 0.77
CA ASP A 83 -29.46 25.88 0.85
C ASP A 83 -30.37 24.63 0.70
N ASP A 84 -29.88 23.43 1.03
CA ASP A 84 -30.62 22.16 0.86
C ASP A 84 -31.24 21.63 2.17
N SER A 85 -31.03 22.31 3.29
CA SER A 85 -31.51 21.82 4.61
C SER A 85 -32.94 22.23 4.98
N GLN A 86 -33.78 22.66 4.02
CA GLN A 86 -35.15 23.12 4.33
C GLN A 86 -36.23 22.03 4.32
N GLN A 87 -35.89 20.75 4.07
CA GLN A 87 -36.90 19.68 4.00
C GLN A 87 -36.49 18.40 4.74
N GLU A 88 -36.15 18.47 6.02
CA GLU A 88 -36.07 17.27 6.87
C GLU A 88 -36.76 17.55 8.24
N PRO A 89 -37.73 16.72 8.68
CA PRO A 89 -38.45 16.94 9.92
C PRO A 89 -37.55 16.87 11.17
N ALA A 90 -37.92 17.61 12.21
CA ALA A 90 -37.12 17.89 13.41
C ALA A 90 -36.70 16.67 14.28
N ALA A 91 -37.00 15.43 13.87
CA ALA A 91 -36.69 14.21 14.63
C ALA A 91 -35.26 13.66 14.40
N GLN A 92 -34.53 14.10 13.37
CA GLN A 92 -33.15 13.66 13.07
C GLN A 92 -32.04 14.59 13.57
N ARG A 93 -32.33 15.60 14.41
CA ARG A 93 -31.34 16.54 14.96
C ARG A 93 -30.45 15.95 16.07
N ARG A 94 -29.98 14.72 15.90
CA ARG A 94 -29.07 14.01 16.83
C ARG A 94 -27.73 13.73 16.14
N GLY A 95 -27.14 14.78 15.59
CA GLY A 95 -25.85 14.72 14.89
C GLY A 95 -24.92 15.85 15.31
N VAL A 96 -23.62 15.63 15.15
CA VAL A 96 -22.57 16.62 15.45
C VAL A 96 -22.69 17.76 14.44
N PRO A 97 -23.02 19.00 14.86
CA PRO A 97 -23.19 20.09 13.92
C PRO A 97 -21.88 20.42 13.18
N GLY A 98 -21.94 20.58 11.86
CA GLY A 98 -20.82 21.00 11.03
C GLY A 98 -19.87 19.88 10.56
N MET A 99 -20.14 18.62 10.91
CA MET A 99 -19.36 17.45 10.50
C MET A 99 -20.18 16.57 9.54
N ASP A 100 -19.52 16.02 8.51
CA ASP A 100 -20.16 15.07 7.58
C ASP A 100 -20.51 13.79 8.36
N PRO A 101 -21.73 13.22 8.24
CA PRO A 101 -22.06 11.93 8.84
C PRO A 101 -21.16 10.77 8.39
N ASN A 102 -20.49 10.89 7.24
CA ASN A 102 -19.48 9.95 6.73
C ASN A 102 -18.06 10.32 7.17
N ASP A 103 -17.89 11.40 7.95
CA ASP A 103 -16.61 11.76 8.55
C ASP A 103 -16.21 10.67 9.56
N PRO A 104 -14.99 10.09 9.47
CA PRO A 104 -14.51 9.06 10.39
C PRO A 104 -14.57 9.43 11.88
N PHE A 105 -14.67 10.73 12.20
CA PHE A 105 -14.72 11.23 13.57
C PHE A 105 -16.12 11.58 14.07
N TYR A 106 -17.15 11.44 13.24
CA TYR A 106 -18.54 11.78 13.58
C TYR A 106 -19.02 11.09 14.88
N GLU A 107 -18.75 9.79 15.01
CA GLU A 107 -19.13 8.97 16.17
C GLU A 107 -18.41 9.38 17.47
N PHE A 108 -17.15 9.80 17.37
CA PHE A 108 -16.36 10.26 18.49
C PHE A 108 -16.91 11.57 19.07
N PHE A 109 -17.18 12.56 18.20
CA PHE A 109 -17.73 13.84 18.62
C PHE A 109 -19.20 13.73 19.08
N ARG A 110 -19.97 12.80 18.51
CA ARG A 110 -21.35 12.52 18.96
C ARG A 110 -21.37 12.05 20.41
N ARG A 111 -20.36 11.27 20.83
CA ARG A 111 -20.26 10.73 22.19
C ARG A 111 -19.69 11.72 23.20
N PHE A 112 -18.96 12.74 22.74
CA PHE A 112 -18.37 13.79 23.57
C PHE A 112 -19.32 14.97 23.84
N GLN A 113 -20.33 15.18 22.99
CA GLN A 113 -21.46 16.06 23.28
C GLN A 113 -22.39 15.37 24.29
N GLY A 114 -22.26 15.71 25.57
CA GLY A 114 -23.12 15.19 26.64
C GLY A 114 -24.63 15.46 26.42
N PRO A 115 -25.51 14.87 27.23
CA PRO A 115 -26.96 14.79 26.98
C PRO A 115 -27.75 16.11 26.84
N ASN A 116 -27.13 17.29 27.03
CA ASN A 116 -27.80 18.59 27.10
C ASN A 116 -27.38 19.55 25.96
N GLY A 117 -27.37 19.09 24.72
CA GLY A 117 -26.96 19.89 23.55
C GLY A 117 -28.09 20.52 22.72
N ALA A 118 -29.29 20.75 23.26
CA ALA A 118 -30.37 21.41 22.52
C ALA A 118 -30.33 22.93 22.72
N MET A 119 -29.75 23.66 21.75
CA MET A 119 -29.96 25.11 21.60
C MET A 119 -30.44 25.42 20.17
N PRO A 120 -31.58 26.11 19.99
CA PRO A 120 -32.10 26.48 18.69
C PRO A 120 -31.45 27.78 18.19
N GLY A 121 -30.90 27.77 16.98
CA GLY A 121 -30.41 28.98 16.33
C GLY A 121 -29.52 28.72 15.13
N GLN A 122 -30.07 28.95 13.95
CA GLN A 122 -29.39 28.97 12.66
C GLN A 122 -28.44 30.19 12.62
N ARG A 123 -27.16 29.96 12.90
CA ARG A 123 -26.04 30.89 12.63
C ARG A 123 -24.84 30.06 12.20
N ASP A 124 -24.05 30.59 11.26
CA ASP A 124 -22.78 30.03 10.81
C ASP A 124 -22.00 29.46 12.00
N GLN A 125 -21.97 28.14 12.14
CA GLN A 125 -21.24 27.55 13.26
C GLN A 125 -19.75 27.61 12.93
N PRO A 126 -18.94 28.27 13.77
CA PRO A 126 -17.50 28.28 13.59
C PRO A 126 -16.98 26.84 13.71
N VAL A 127 -16.47 26.30 12.61
CA VAL A 127 -15.80 24.99 12.63
C VAL A 127 -14.42 25.22 13.23
N ARG A 128 -14.13 24.53 14.33
CA ARG A 128 -12.80 24.49 14.94
C ARG A 128 -12.17 23.14 14.63
N GLY A 129 -11.12 23.14 13.83
CA GLY A 129 -10.28 21.97 13.58
C GLY A 129 -9.00 22.05 14.41
N GLN A 130 -8.43 20.89 14.74
CA GLN A 130 -7.16 20.80 15.45
C GLN A 130 -6.33 19.64 14.91
N GLY A 131 -5.03 19.86 14.79
CA GLY A 131 -4.06 18.85 14.38
C GLY A 131 -2.65 19.18 14.88
N SER A 132 -1.69 18.46 14.36
CA SER A 132 -0.26 18.65 14.62
C SER A 132 0.48 19.04 13.35
N GLY A 133 1.65 19.63 13.52
CA GLY A 133 2.64 19.82 12.46
C GLY A 133 4.04 19.73 13.04
N PHE A 134 5.04 19.88 12.20
CA PHE A 134 6.43 19.97 12.65
C PHE A 134 7.25 20.94 11.82
N ILE A 135 8.18 21.62 12.51
CA ILE A 135 9.02 22.65 11.94
C ILE A 135 10.19 21.98 11.20
N VAL A 136 10.31 22.27 9.90
CA VAL A 136 11.34 21.73 9.00
C VAL A 136 12.39 22.77 8.61
N SER A 137 12.22 24.02 9.05
CA SER A 137 13.21 25.08 8.86
C SER A 137 13.14 26.10 10.00
N GLY A 138 14.30 26.57 10.47
CA GLY A 138 14.42 27.50 11.60
C GLY A 138 13.79 28.87 11.38
N ASN A 139 13.41 29.19 10.13
CA ASN A 139 12.65 30.38 9.75
C ASN A 139 11.11 30.18 9.73
N GLY A 140 10.62 29.06 10.26
CA GLY A 140 9.18 28.83 10.47
C GLY A 140 8.45 28.10 9.36
N LEU A 141 9.15 27.31 8.53
CA LEU A 141 8.50 26.40 7.58
C LEU A 141 8.02 25.14 8.31
N ILE A 142 6.74 24.77 8.13
CA ILE A 142 6.08 23.68 8.85
C ILE A 142 5.40 22.74 7.84
N LEU A 143 5.49 21.44 8.10
CA LEU A 143 4.70 20.40 7.42
C LEU A 143 3.55 19.93 8.31
N THR A 144 2.41 19.64 7.67
CA THR A 144 1.23 19.01 8.28
C THR A 144 0.41 18.31 7.20
N ASN A 145 -0.76 17.79 7.56
CA ASN A 145 -1.70 17.24 6.59
C ASN A 145 -2.57 18.31 5.91
N ALA A 146 -2.96 18.06 4.66
CA ALA A 146 -3.86 18.94 3.93
C ALA A 146 -5.25 18.99 4.56
N HIS A 147 -5.76 17.87 5.09
CA HIS A 147 -7.06 17.85 5.76
C HIS A 147 -7.09 18.69 7.06
N VAL A 148 -5.96 18.87 7.75
CA VAL A 148 -5.88 19.68 8.98
C VAL A 148 -6.16 21.16 8.70
N VAL A 149 -5.81 21.64 7.51
CA VAL A 149 -5.94 23.06 7.12
C VAL A 149 -7.00 23.29 6.05
N ARG A 150 -7.83 22.28 5.78
CA ARG A 150 -8.90 22.36 4.78
C ARG A 150 -9.96 23.37 5.22
N ASP A 151 -10.37 24.23 4.29
CA ASP A 151 -11.40 25.27 4.48
C ASP A 151 -11.13 26.22 5.66
N ALA A 152 -9.87 26.28 6.13
CA ALA A 152 -9.47 27.15 7.21
C ALA A 152 -9.38 28.59 6.73
N LYS A 153 -10.10 29.50 7.40
CA LYS A 153 -9.97 30.94 7.16
C LYS A 153 -8.74 31.49 7.87
N ASP A 154 -8.56 31.07 9.12
CA ASP A 154 -7.43 31.43 9.96
C ASP A 154 -6.76 30.15 10.46
N VAL A 155 -5.43 30.11 10.41
CA VAL A 155 -4.60 28.99 10.87
C VAL A 155 -3.64 29.51 11.93
N THR A 156 -3.83 29.08 13.18
CA THR A 156 -2.95 29.41 14.29
C THR A 156 -2.03 28.24 14.59
N VAL A 157 -0.73 28.50 14.62
CA VAL A 157 0.28 27.54 15.06
C VAL A 157 0.68 27.87 16.49
N LYS A 158 0.68 26.86 17.36
CA LYS A 158 1.07 26.99 18.76
C LYS A 158 2.25 26.08 19.08
N LEU A 159 3.29 26.67 19.66
CA LEU A 159 4.50 25.99 20.08
C LEU A 159 4.36 25.49 21.52
N THR A 160 5.21 24.54 21.91
CA THR A 160 5.24 23.99 23.28
C THR A 160 5.64 25.02 24.33
N ASP A 161 6.36 26.07 23.94
CA ASP A 161 6.68 27.24 24.77
C ASP A 161 5.51 28.23 24.93
N ARG A 162 4.32 27.85 24.45
CA ARG A 162 3.05 28.62 24.48
C ARG A 162 3.01 29.84 23.57
N ARG A 163 4.03 30.12 22.77
CA ARG A 163 3.94 31.15 21.72
C ARG A 163 2.93 30.71 20.65
N GLU A 164 2.16 31.68 20.18
CA GLU A 164 1.15 31.49 19.13
C GLU A 164 1.47 32.40 17.95
N PHE A 165 1.34 31.85 16.74
CA PHE A 165 1.64 32.54 15.50
C PHE A 165 0.49 32.34 14.52
N GLN A 166 0.09 33.41 13.84
CA GLN A 166 -0.72 33.28 12.64
C GLN A 166 0.15 32.67 11.53
N ALA A 167 -0.34 31.60 10.94
CA ALA A 167 0.35 30.87 9.89
C ALA A 167 -0.25 31.16 8.53
N LYS A 168 0.63 31.39 7.55
CA LYS A 168 0.24 31.43 6.14
C LYS A 168 0.29 30.01 5.59
N VAL A 169 -0.81 29.56 4.99
CA VAL A 169 -0.80 28.36 4.14
C VAL A 169 -0.08 28.71 2.84
N LEU A 170 1.12 28.19 2.63
CA LEU A 170 1.87 28.41 1.38
C LEU A 170 1.26 27.60 0.24
N GLY A 171 0.70 26.44 0.56
CA GLY A 171 -0.08 25.59 -0.34
C GLY A 171 -0.45 24.28 0.34
N SER A 172 -1.41 23.57 -0.26
CA SER A 172 -1.89 22.27 0.21
C SER A 172 -2.15 21.38 -1.00
N ASP A 173 -1.87 20.09 -0.86
CA ASP A 173 -2.12 19.08 -1.87
C ASP A 173 -3.07 18.01 -1.32
N PRO A 174 -4.38 18.09 -1.62
CA PRO A 174 -5.36 17.12 -1.15
C PRO A 174 -5.11 15.70 -1.66
N LYS A 175 -4.42 15.51 -2.80
CA LYS A 175 -4.16 14.18 -3.37
C LYS A 175 -3.14 13.37 -2.57
N THR A 176 -2.20 14.05 -1.92
CA THR A 176 -1.20 13.41 -1.04
C THR A 176 -1.45 13.66 0.43
N ASP A 177 -2.45 14.50 0.74
CA ASP A 177 -2.78 14.96 2.08
C ASP A 177 -1.59 15.69 2.77
N VAL A 178 -0.79 16.44 2.02
CA VAL A 178 0.33 17.26 2.53
C VAL A 178 0.01 18.75 2.42
N ALA A 179 0.32 19.52 3.47
CA ALA A 179 0.29 20.99 3.42
C ALA A 179 1.55 21.61 4.00
N VAL A 180 1.88 22.80 3.49
CA VAL A 180 3.05 23.58 3.90
C VAL A 180 2.58 24.90 4.48
N LEU A 181 2.99 25.16 5.72
CA LEU A 181 2.68 26.39 6.44
C LEU A 181 3.96 27.22 6.68
N LYS A 182 3.77 28.52 6.84
CA LYS A 182 4.82 29.47 7.22
C LYS A 182 4.36 30.32 8.40
N ILE A 183 5.18 30.39 9.45
CA ILE A 183 5.04 31.34 10.55
C ILE A 183 6.16 32.36 10.55
N GLU A 184 5.89 33.56 11.04
CA GLU A 184 6.88 34.63 11.15
C GLU A 184 7.65 34.53 12.48
N ALA A 185 8.69 33.69 12.47
CA ALA A 185 9.62 33.50 13.58
C ALA A 185 10.98 33.02 13.06
N SER A 186 12.02 33.14 13.90
CA SER A 186 13.39 32.72 13.60
C SER A 186 13.99 31.92 14.76
N ASN A 187 15.09 31.21 14.49
CA ASN A 187 15.81 30.36 15.46
C ASN A 187 14.91 29.31 16.12
N LEU A 188 13.97 28.77 15.34
CA LEU A 188 13.07 27.72 15.79
C LEU A 188 13.77 26.35 15.84
N PRO A 189 13.36 25.46 16.77
CA PRO A 189 13.80 24.07 16.75
C PRO A 189 13.30 23.38 15.47
N VAL A 190 14.12 22.49 14.90
CA VAL A 190 13.86 21.82 13.62
C VAL A 190 14.06 20.32 13.79
N VAL A 191 13.20 19.54 13.13
CA VAL A 191 13.37 18.08 13.05
C VAL A 191 14.28 17.70 11.86
N PRO A 192 15.16 16.70 11.99
CA PRO A 192 15.90 16.17 10.85
C PRO A 192 14.97 15.31 9.99
N LEU A 193 15.03 15.51 8.67
CA LEU A 193 14.30 14.70 7.71
C LEU A 193 15.15 13.48 7.31
N GLY A 194 14.55 12.30 7.33
CA GLY A 194 15.19 11.05 6.95
C GLY A 194 14.84 10.60 5.54
N ASP A 195 14.95 9.29 5.33
CA ASP A 195 14.67 8.58 4.09
C ASP A 195 13.67 7.44 4.38
N SER A 196 12.52 7.49 3.73
CA SER A 196 11.47 6.48 3.86
C SER A 196 11.60 5.33 2.85
N HIS A 197 12.38 5.51 1.78
CA HIS A 197 12.73 4.47 0.82
C HIS A 197 13.48 3.32 1.52
N ASN A 198 14.43 3.63 2.39
CA ASN A 198 15.27 2.66 3.10
C ASN A 198 14.64 2.05 4.37
N LEU A 199 13.43 2.48 4.73
CA LEU A 199 12.69 1.97 5.89
C LEU A 199 12.44 0.47 5.76
N ARG A 200 12.50 -0.29 6.87
CA ARG A 200 12.20 -1.73 6.89
C ARG A 200 10.98 -2.07 7.74
N VAL A 201 10.23 -3.08 7.32
CA VAL A 201 9.18 -3.68 8.15
C VAL A 201 9.82 -4.22 9.43
N GLY A 202 9.20 -3.94 10.57
CA GLY A 202 9.70 -4.26 11.91
C GLY A 202 10.63 -3.21 12.52
N GLU A 203 11.00 -2.14 11.77
CA GLU A 203 11.77 -1.04 12.36
C GLU A 203 10.92 -0.27 13.37
N TRP A 204 11.51 0.00 14.53
CA TRP A 204 10.88 0.79 15.59
C TRP A 204 10.66 2.24 15.15
N VAL A 205 9.47 2.76 15.43
CA VAL A 205 9.05 4.12 15.10
C VAL A 205 8.32 4.79 16.27
N LEU A 206 8.34 6.12 16.27
CA LEU A 206 7.73 6.98 17.29
C LEU A 206 6.92 8.09 16.62
N ALA A 207 5.62 8.15 16.85
CA ALA A 207 4.85 9.34 16.53
C ALA A 207 4.93 10.34 17.67
N ILE A 208 5.08 11.60 17.30
CA ILE A 208 4.93 12.72 18.22
C ILE A 208 3.81 13.63 17.68
N GLY A 209 2.90 14.03 18.54
CA GLY A 209 1.88 15.05 18.25
C GLY A 209 1.81 16.09 19.36
N SER A 210 1.00 17.12 19.12
CA SER A 210 0.63 18.14 20.10
C SER A 210 -0.90 18.35 20.04
N PRO A 211 -1.70 17.37 20.50
CA PRO A 211 -3.16 17.40 20.35
C PRO A 211 -3.82 18.56 21.09
N PHE A 212 -3.19 19.14 22.12
CA PHE A 212 -3.74 20.25 22.91
C PHE A 212 -2.86 21.51 22.94
N GLY A 213 -1.71 21.50 22.27
CA GLY A 213 -0.83 22.67 22.15
C GLY A 213 -0.08 23.10 23.41
N PHE A 214 -0.08 22.29 24.46
CA PHE A 214 0.66 22.57 25.70
C PHE A 214 1.68 21.49 26.05
N GLU A 215 1.49 20.26 25.57
CA GLU A 215 2.36 19.13 25.81
C GLU A 215 2.42 18.26 24.54
N ASN A 216 3.54 17.56 24.38
CA ASN A 216 3.66 16.55 23.35
C ASN A 216 3.01 15.25 23.82
N SER A 217 2.35 14.55 22.91
CA SER A 217 1.93 13.18 23.09
C SER A 217 2.82 12.29 22.23
N VAL A 218 3.29 11.19 22.80
CA VAL A 218 4.17 10.23 22.11
C VAL A 218 3.54 8.85 22.09
N SER A 219 3.65 8.17 20.96
CA SER A 219 3.24 6.78 20.81
C SER A 219 4.27 6.02 19.98
N ALA A 220 4.68 4.86 20.47
CA ALA A 220 5.69 4.03 19.83
C ALA A 220 5.06 2.77 19.24
N GLY A 221 5.71 2.23 18.21
CA GLY A 221 5.31 1.03 17.51
C GLY A 221 6.38 0.62 16.51
N VAL A 222 6.01 -0.15 15.51
CA VAL A 222 6.86 -0.60 14.43
C VAL A 222 6.25 -0.27 13.07
N VAL A 223 7.08 -0.29 12.04
CA VAL A 223 6.62 -0.31 10.65
C VAL A 223 6.00 -1.68 10.38
N SER A 224 4.70 -1.73 10.19
CA SER A 224 3.98 -2.98 9.92
C SER A 224 4.02 -3.36 8.44
N ALA A 225 3.99 -2.38 7.53
CA ALA A 225 4.08 -2.58 6.08
C ALA A 225 4.51 -1.28 5.37
N LYS A 226 4.90 -1.40 4.09
CA LYS A 226 5.24 -0.27 3.21
C LYS A 226 4.44 -0.35 1.92
N GLY A 227 4.21 0.81 1.29
CA GLY A 227 3.64 0.86 -0.06
C GLY A 227 2.17 0.46 -0.13
N ARG A 228 1.43 0.57 0.99
CA ARG A 228 0.01 0.22 1.00
C ARG A 228 -0.79 1.34 0.36
N ALA A 229 -1.32 1.11 -0.84
CA ALA A 229 -2.31 2.00 -1.41
C ALA A 229 -3.68 1.73 -0.78
N LEU A 230 -4.40 2.81 -0.47
CA LEU A 230 -5.77 2.74 -0.02
C LEU A 230 -6.72 2.89 -1.22
N PRO A 231 -7.94 2.30 -1.18
CA PRO A 231 -8.87 2.29 -2.31
C PRO A 231 -9.15 3.67 -2.94
N ASP A 232 -9.11 4.74 -2.16
CA ASP A 232 -9.40 6.12 -2.60
C ASP A 232 -8.14 6.99 -2.77
N ASP A 233 -6.97 6.52 -2.33
CA ASP A 233 -5.71 7.28 -2.26
C ASP A 233 -4.59 6.60 -3.08
N GLY A 234 -4.89 6.21 -4.33
CA GLY A 234 -3.96 5.47 -5.21
C GLY A 234 -2.63 6.18 -5.52
N PHE A 235 -2.45 7.44 -5.11
CA PHE A 235 -1.22 8.22 -5.32
C PHE A 235 -0.22 8.10 -4.17
N VAL A 236 -0.64 7.66 -2.98
CA VAL A 236 0.20 7.67 -1.78
C VAL A 236 0.59 6.25 -1.37
N PRO A 237 1.89 5.90 -1.40
CA PRO A 237 2.37 4.60 -0.91
C PRO A 237 2.55 4.66 0.61
N PHE A 238 1.46 4.61 1.37
CA PHE A 238 1.51 4.81 2.82
C PHE A 238 2.45 3.83 3.53
N ILE A 239 3.08 4.34 4.59
CA ILE A 239 3.73 3.54 5.62
C ILE A 239 2.64 3.08 6.58
N GLN A 240 2.48 1.77 6.75
CA GLN A 240 1.58 1.21 7.75
C GLN A 240 2.35 1.01 9.05
N THR A 241 1.75 1.39 10.17
CA THR A 241 2.32 1.22 11.51
C THR A 241 1.24 0.87 12.55
N ASP A 242 1.65 0.22 13.63
CA ASP A 242 0.86 -0.02 14.84
C ASP A 242 1.13 1.02 15.93
N VAL A 243 1.70 2.18 15.55
CA VAL A 243 1.69 3.36 16.40
C VAL A 243 0.24 3.82 16.57
N ALA A 244 -0.18 4.04 17.81
CA ALA A 244 -1.50 4.60 18.10
C ALA A 244 -1.55 6.06 17.63
N VAL A 245 -2.29 6.32 16.55
CA VAL A 245 -2.58 7.67 16.05
C VAL A 245 -4.00 8.05 16.47
N ASN A 246 -4.11 9.05 17.34
CA ASN A 246 -5.37 9.58 17.84
C ASN A 246 -5.63 10.97 17.25
N PRO A 247 -6.89 11.47 17.26
CA PRO A 247 -7.20 12.85 16.90
C PRO A 247 -6.25 13.84 17.59
N GLY A 248 -5.68 14.75 16.80
CA GLY A 248 -4.69 15.73 17.27
C GLY A 248 -3.23 15.32 17.06
N ASN A 249 -2.90 14.05 16.78
CA ASN A 249 -1.56 13.64 16.33
C ASN A 249 -1.39 13.69 14.80
N SER A 250 -2.50 13.71 14.04
CA SER A 250 -2.49 13.86 12.57
C SER A 250 -1.72 15.11 12.16
N GLY A 251 -0.85 14.96 11.16
CA GLY A 251 0.06 15.98 10.67
C GLY A 251 1.39 16.07 11.45
N GLY A 252 1.49 15.41 12.59
CA GLY A 252 2.73 15.28 13.36
C GLY A 252 3.74 14.31 12.71
N PRO A 253 5.02 14.34 13.10
CA PRO A 253 6.06 13.50 12.53
C PRO A 253 6.01 12.05 13.05
N LEU A 254 6.36 11.11 12.18
CA LEU A 254 6.72 9.74 12.52
C LEU A 254 8.25 9.60 12.43
N PHE A 255 8.91 9.36 13.56
CA PHE A 255 10.36 9.22 13.67
C PHE A 255 10.79 7.77 13.59
N ASN A 256 11.98 7.51 13.03
CA ASN A 256 12.69 6.25 13.24
C ASN A 256 13.50 6.28 14.56
N SER A 257 14.13 5.15 14.90
CA SER A 257 14.98 5.02 16.10
C SER A 257 16.22 5.94 16.13
N ARG A 258 16.60 6.55 15.00
CA ARG A 258 17.70 7.54 14.91
C ARG A 258 17.23 8.97 15.16
N GLY A 259 15.92 9.19 15.31
CA GLY A 259 15.32 10.50 15.49
C GLY A 259 15.15 11.28 14.19
N GLU A 260 15.16 10.61 13.04
CA GLU A 260 14.86 11.22 11.73
C GLU A 260 13.38 11.01 11.40
N VAL A 261 12.72 12.03 10.85
CA VAL A 261 11.34 11.93 10.38
C VAL A 261 11.30 11.07 9.13
N ILE A 262 10.55 9.97 9.17
CA ILE A 262 10.33 9.04 8.04
C ILE A 262 8.90 9.11 7.48
N GLY A 263 7.99 9.84 8.14
CA GLY A 263 6.67 10.12 7.59
C GLY A 263 5.87 11.17 8.35
N ILE A 264 4.69 11.50 7.81
CA ILE A 264 3.70 12.38 8.43
C ILE A 264 2.52 11.51 8.88
N ASN A 265 2.24 11.46 10.17
CA ASN A 265 1.12 10.68 10.71
C ASN A 265 -0.18 11.17 10.07
N SER A 266 -0.94 10.27 9.47
CA SER A 266 -2.23 10.56 8.85
C SER A 266 -3.31 9.67 9.47
N GLN A 267 -4.30 9.27 8.68
CA GLN A 267 -5.52 8.60 9.14
C GLN A 267 -5.27 7.22 9.78
N ILE A 268 -6.19 6.84 10.65
CA ILE A 268 -6.43 5.45 11.03
C ILE A 268 -7.39 4.83 10.01
N PHE A 269 -7.19 3.56 9.65
CA PHE A 269 -8.24 2.80 8.96
C PHE A 269 -9.13 2.17 10.01
N SER A 270 -10.36 2.67 10.18
CA SER A 270 -11.30 2.15 11.17
C SER A 270 -12.74 2.21 10.69
N HIS A 271 -13.44 1.08 10.74
CA HIS A 271 -14.90 1.02 10.50
C HIS A 271 -15.71 1.57 11.68
N THR A 272 -15.09 1.72 12.86
CA THR A 272 -15.76 2.11 14.11
C THR A 272 -15.27 3.45 14.66
N GLY A 273 -14.29 4.08 14.01
CA GLY A 273 -13.60 5.28 14.49
C GLY A 273 -12.59 5.04 15.62
N GLY A 274 -12.45 3.81 16.12
CA GLY A 274 -11.47 3.43 17.14
C GLY A 274 -10.15 2.91 16.56
N TYR A 275 -9.06 3.00 17.32
CA TYR A 275 -7.77 2.40 16.95
C TYR A 275 -7.85 0.86 16.96
N GLN A 276 -7.43 0.22 15.87
CA GLN A 276 -7.48 -1.24 15.68
C GLN A 276 -6.12 -1.87 15.34
N GLY A 277 -5.01 -1.18 15.63
CA GLY A 277 -3.68 -1.66 15.22
C GLY A 277 -3.24 -1.23 13.82
N LEU A 278 -4.02 -0.38 13.14
CA LEU A 278 -3.77 0.05 11.76
C LEU A 278 -3.78 1.57 11.65
N SER A 279 -2.58 2.13 11.58
CA SER A 279 -2.33 3.56 11.32
C SER A 279 -1.50 3.72 10.05
N PHE A 280 -1.65 4.88 9.39
CA PHE A 280 -0.96 5.20 8.14
C PHE A 280 -0.19 6.51 8.27
N ALA A 281 0.98 6.55 7.64
CA ALA A 281 1.80 7.75 7.52
C ALA A 281 2.21 7.98 6.07
N ILE A 282 2.18 9.26 5.66
CA ILE A 282 2.66 9.69 4.34
C ILE A 282 4.19 9.61 4.36
N PRO A 283 4.85 8.93 3.41
CA PRO A 283 6.31 8.83 3.37
C PRO A 283 6.98 10.20 3.28
N ILE A 284 8.06 10.42 4.04
CA ILE A 284 8.72 11.74 4.09
C ILE A 284 9.30 12.16 2.74
N ASP A 285 9.76 11.22 1.91
CA ASP A 285 10.32 11.51 0.58
C ASP A 285 9.26 12.13 -0.35
N LEU A 286 8.01 11.68 -0.24
CA LEU A 286 6.88 12.27 -0.97
C LEU A 286 6.58 13.68 -0.44
N ALA A 287 6.50 13.84 0.89
CA ALA A 287 6.20 15.12 1.50
C ALA A 287 7.27 16.19 1.20
N ILE A 288 8.56 15.80 1.12
CA ILE A 288 9.65 16.70 0.73
C ILE A 288 9.45 17.22 -0.70
N LYS A 289 9.14 16.34 -1.67
CA LYS A 289 8.89 16.73 -3.06
C LYS A 289 7.70 17.70 -3.17
N ILE A 290 6.59 17.39 -2.49
CA ILE A 290 5.40 18.24 -2.47
C ILE A 290 5.72 19.60 -1.83
N LYS A 291 6.47 19.59 -0.72
CA LYS A 291 6.94 20.82 -0.06
C LYS A 291 7.80 21.67 -0.98
N ASP A 292 8.77 21.09 -1.67
CA ASP A 292 9.65 21.84 -2.59
C ASP A 292 8.85 22.47 -3.74
N GLN A 293 7.87 21.76 -4.31
CA GLN A 293 6.97 22.29 -5.34
C GLN A 293 6.11 23.46 -4.82
N ILE A 294 5.51 23.30 -3.64
CA ILE A 294 4.66 24.33 -3.02
C ILE A 294 5.48 25.57 -2.66
N VAL A 295 6.68 25.40 -2.10
CA VAL A 295 7.56 26.54 -1.77
C VAL A 295 7.99 27.27 -3.04
N ALA A 296 8.26 26.54 -4.14
CA ALA A 296 8.70 27.15 -5.40
C ALA A 296 7.57 27.82 -6.19
N THR A 297 6.36 27.24 -6.20
CA THR A 297 5.29 27.62 -7.15
C THR A 297 3.94 27.92 -6.49
N GLY A 298 3.79 27.66 -5.20
CA GLY A 298 2.53 27.75 -4.46
C GLY A 298 1.56 26.59 -4.69
N LYS A 299 1.92 25.60 -5.53
CA LYS A 299 1.07 24.45 -5.86
C LYS A 299 1.87 23.17 -5.95
N ALA A 300 1.19 22.04 -5.79
CA ALA A 300 1.73 20.72 -6.10
C ALA A 300 1.19 20.24 -7.45
N SER A 301 2.05 19.60 -8.25
CA SER A 301 1.69 18.98 -9.52
C SER A 301 2.07 17.51 -9.49
N HIS A 302 1.20 16.69 -10.09
CA HIS A 302 1.32 15.23 -10.08
C HIS A 302 1.50 14.72 -11.48
N ALA A 303 2.44 13.79 -11.66
CA ALA A 303 2.61 13.16 -12.94
C ALA A 303 1.42 12.24 -13.28
N ARG A 304 1.15 12.08 -14.57
CA ARG A 304 0.11 11.20 -15.09
C ARG A 304 0.62 10.41 -16.29
N LEU A 305 0.29 9.12 -16.33
CA LEU A 305 0.54 8.26 -17.48
C LEU A 305 -0.70 8.19 -18.42
N GLY A 306 -1.91 8.19 -17.86
CA GLY A 306 -3.17 8.20 -18.63
C GLY A 306 -3.67 6.80 -19.00
N VAL A 307 -3.65 5.89 -18.04
CA VAL A 307 -4.12 4.52 -18.16
C VAL A 307 -5.13 4.19 -17.07
N ALA A 308 -6.12 3.36 -17.41
CA ALA A 308 -6.91 2.62 -16.43
C ALA A 308 -6.28 1.25 -16.25
N ILE A 309 -6.05 0.83 -14.99
CA ILE A 309 -5.33 -0.39 -14.66
C ILE A 309 -6.12 -1.30 -13.73
N GLN A 310 -5.77 -2.58 -13.74
CA GLN A 310 -6.30 -3.61 -12.85
C GLN A 310 -5.16 -4.48 -12.31
N ASP A 311 -5.39 -5.10 -11.16
CA ASP A 311 -4.50 -6.14 -10.64
C ASP A 311 -4.53 -7.39 -11.53
N VAL A 312 -3.39 -8.05 -11.62
CA VAL A 312 -3.24 -9.33 -12.31
C VAL A 312 -3.49 -10.47 -11.32
N ASN A 313 -4.67 -11.08 -11.38
CA ASN A 313 -4.93 -12.32 -10.66
C ASN A 313 -4.49 -13.56 -11.48
N GLN A 314 -4.61 -14.75 -10.87
CA GLN A 314 -4.22 -16.01 -11.52
C GLN A 314 -4.97 -16.25 -12.85
N GLY A 315 -6.24 -15.86 -12.94
CA GLY A 315 -7.03 -16.01 -14.17
C GLY A 315 -6.48 -15.17 -15.33
N PHE A 316 -6.05 -13.93 -15.04
CA PHE A 316 -5.36 -13.09 -16.01
C PHE A 316 -3.98 -13.63 -16.35
N ALA A 317 -3.21 -14.09 -15.36
CA ALA A 317 -1.89 -14.68 -15.60
C ALA A 317 -1.96 -15.84 -16.61
N ASP A 318 -2.90 -16.75 -16.41
CA ASP A 318 -3.14 -17.86 -17.33
C ASP A 318 -3.60 -17.38 -18.74
N SER A 319 -4.46 -16.35 -18.80
CA SER A 319 -5.01 -15.82 -20.08
C SER A 319 -3.94 -15.08 -20.91
N PHE A 320 -3.09 -14.30 -20.25
CA PHE A 320 -2.03 -13.51 -20.88
C PHE A 320 -0.69 -14.26 -20.95
N LYS A 321 -0.65 -15.53 -20.52
CA LYS A 321 0.53 -16.41 -20.49
C LYS A 321 1.69 -15.84 -19.68
N LEU A 322 1.37 -15.21 -18.55
CA LEU A 322 2.35 -14.74 -17.58
C LEU A 322 2.88 -15.91 -16.74
N ASP A 323 4.12 -15.78 -16.30
CA ASP A 323 4.77 -16.71 -15.38
C ASP A 323 4.19 -16.65 -13.96
N LYS A 324 3.72 -15.47 -13.56
CA LYS A 324 3.16 -15.18 -12.23
C LYS A 324 2.01 -14.17 -12.32
N PRO A 325 1.07 -14.18 -11.36
CA PRO A 325 0.03 -13.16 -11.22
C PRO A 325 0.60 -11.86 -10.64
N GLU A 326 1.43 -11.17 -11.43
CA GLU A 326 2.10 -9.93 -11.04
C GLU A 326 2.04 -8.92 -12.18
N GLY A 327 1.94 -7.63 -11.82
CA GLY A 327 1.94 -6.50 -12.75
C GLY A 327 0.67 -5.65 -12.69
N ALA A 328 0.65 -4.62 -13.54
CA ALA A 328 -0.53 -3.77 -13.74
C ALA A 328 -1.12 -4.02 -15.13
N LEU A 329 -2.30 -4.65 -15.20
CA LEU A 329 -3.01 -4.90 -16.46
C LEU A 329 -3.67 -3.60 -16.94
N VAL A 330 -3.33 -3.15 -18.14
CA VAL A 330 -3.91 -1.96 -18.76
C VAL A 330 -5.29 -2.30 -19.34
N ALA A 331 -6.35 -1.79 -18.72
CA ALA A 331 -7.72 -1.95 -19.19
C ALA A 331 -8.12 -0.91 -20.24
N ASN A 332 -7.62 0.32 -20.10
CA ASN A 332 -7.85 1.39 -21.06
C ASN A 332 -6.64 2.34 -21.13
N VAL A 333 -6.46 2.94 -22.29
CA VAL A 333 -5.48 4.02 -22.51
C VAL A 333 -6.24 5.25 -22.96
N ASP A 334 -6.05 6.37 -22.27
CA ASP A 334 -6.73 7.61 -22.60
C ASP A 334 -6.15 8.20 -23.88
N LYS A 335 -7.00 8.52 -24.86
CA LYS A 335 -6.55 9.05 -26.15
C LYS A 335 -5.77 10.36 -25.99
N GLY A 336 -4.63 10.47 -26.65
CA GLY A 336 -3.71 11.63 -26.56
C GLY A 336 -2.87 11.69 -25.29
N SER A 337 -3.05 10.75 -24.36
CA SER A 337 -2.27 10.67 -23.13
C SER A 337 -0.80 10.33 -23.39
N PRO A 338 0.08 10.52 -22.39
CA PRO A 338 1.44 9.99 -22.41
C PRO A 338 1.54 8.51 -22.78
N ALA A 339 0.65 7.68 -22.25
CA ALA A 339 0.60 6.26 -22.55
C ALA A 339 0.25 5.97 -24.02
N ASP A 340 -0.76 6.66 -24.56
CA ASP A 340 -1.16 6.55 -25.97
C ASP A 340 0.00 6.94 -26.90
N ARG A 341 0.67 8.06 -26.60
CA ARG A 341 1.86 8.53 -27.33
C ARG A 341 3.05 7.59 -27.22
N ALA A 342 3.17 6.86 -26.10
CA ALA A 342 4.21 5.84 -25.90
C ALA A 342 3.85 4.50 -26.58
N GLY A 343 2.64 4.35 -27.12
CA GLY A 343 2.18 3.14 -27.77
C GLY A 343 1.72 2.04 -26.81
N LEU A 344 1.35 2.37 -25.57
CA LEU A 344 0.65 1.45 -24.67
C LEU A 344 -0.74 1.13 -25.22
N GLN A 345 -1.21 -0.09 -24.97
CA GLN A 345 -2.48 -0.61 -25.46
C GLN A 345 -3.23 -1.35 -24.35
N ALA A 346 -4.55 -1.45 -24.49
CA ALA A 346 -5.35 -2.29 -23.62
C ALA A 346 -4.94 -3.77 -23.80
N GLY A 347 -4.76 -4.48 -22.70
CA GLY A 347 -4.24 -5.85 -22.68
C GLY A 347 -2.72 -5.96 -22.46
N ASP A 348 -2.00 -4.83 -22.45
CA ASP A 348 -0.62 -4.81 -21.96
C ASP A 348 -0.58 -5.04 -20.45
N VAL A 349 0.43 -5.76 -19.97
CA VAL A 349 0.72 -5.87 -18.54
C VAL A 349 2.03 -5.18 -18.24
N ILE A 350 1.99 -4.08 -17.50
CA ILE A 350 3.19 -3.34 -17.10
C ILE A 350 3.88 -4.14 -15.98
N ARG A 351 5.14 -4.53 -16.22
CA ARG A 351 5.95 -5.35 -15.29
C ARG A 351 7.03 -4.54 -14.58
N LYS A 352 7.54 -3.45 -15.17
CA LYS A 352 8.51 -2.55 -14.53
C LYS A 352 8.36 -1.09 -14.97
N ILE A 353 8.74 -0.18 -14.08
CA ILE A 353 8.95 1.25 -14.36
C ILE A 353 10.37 1.61 -13.89
N ASN A 354 11.21 2.16 -14.78
CA ASN A 354 12.59 2.54 -14.48
C ASN A 354 13.40 1.43 -13.77
N GLY A 355 13.17 0.17 -14.17
CA GLY A 355 13.79 -1.00 -13.57
C GLY A 355 13.17 -1.49 -12.24
N GLN A 356 12.24 -0.74 -11.63
CA GLN A 356 11.53 -1.15 -10.43
C GLN A 356 10.38 -2.09 -10.79
N PRO A 357 10.26 -3.26 -10.13
CA PRO A 357 9.21 -4.23 -10.40
C PRO A 357 7.83 -3.72 -9.99
N ILE A 358 6.82 -4.02 -10.81
CA ILE A 358 5.41 -3.83 -10.51
C ILE A 358 4.83 -5.19 -10.13
N ILE A 359 4.48 -5.35 -8.85
CA ILE A 359 3.89 -6.59 -8.33
C ILE A 359 2.36 -6.47 -8.39
N ALA A 360 1.83 -5.32 -8.00
CA ALA A 360 0.40 -4.99 -8.06
C ALA A 360 0.15 -3.67 -8.80
N SER A 361 -1.08 -3.44 -9.24
CA SER A 361 -1.49 -2.22 -9.97
C SER A 361 -1.19 -0.93 -9.21
N ASN A 362 -1.33 -0.98 -7.88
CA ASN A 362 -1.04 0.15 -7.00
C ASN A 362 0.43 0.56 -6.97
N ASP A 363 1.36 -0.36 -7.24
CA ASP A 363 2.79 -0.02 -7.35
C ASP A 363 3.00 0.97 -8.49
N LEU A 364 2.33 0.74 -9.64
CA LEU A 364 2.41 1.66 -10.77
C LEU A 364 1.87 3.05 -10.40
N SER A 365 0.69 3.12 -9.78
CA SER A 365 0.10 4.39 -9.38
C SER A 365 1.00 5.16 -8.40
N ALA A 366 1.61 4.46 -7.44
CA ALA A 366 2.55 5.06 -6.49
C ALA A 366 3.85 5.55 -7.15
N LEU A 367 4.42 4.81 -8.11
CA LEU A 367 5.63 5.22 -8.81
C LEU A 367 5.40 6.39 -9.76
N ILE A 368 4.25 6.42 -10.43
CA ILE A 368 3.84 7.57 -11.24
C ILE A 368 3.59 8.78 -10.33
N GLY A 369 2.88 8.61 -9.21
CA GLY A 369 2.62 9.70 -8.25
C GLY A 369 3.88 10.31 -7.63
N GLN A 370 4.95 9.54 -7.50
CA GLN A 370 6.27 10.03 -7.04
C GLN A 370 7.13 10.69 -8.11
N SER A 371 6.71 10.62 -9.39
CA SER A 371 7.43 11.17 -10.53
C SER A 371 7.02 12.62 -10.79
N ALA A 372 7.89 13.39 -11.46
CA ALA A 372 7.57 14.75 -11.85
C ALA A 372 6.81 14.78 -13.19
N PRO A 373 5.85 15.71 -13.40
CA PRO A 373 5.33 15.99 -14.72
C PRO A 373 6.47 16.31 -15.70
N GLY A 374 6.36 15.79 -16.93
CA GLY A 374 7.39 15.94 -17.96
C GLY A 374 8.57 14.96 -17.83
N GLN A 375 8.68 14.22 -16.72
CA GLN A 375 9.72 13.20 -16.55
C GLN A 375 9.54 12.07 -17.56
N LYS A 376 10.66 11.62 -18.15
CA LYS A 376 10.67 10.41 -18.99
C LYS A 376 10.84 9.17 -18.10
N VAL A 377 10.05 8.14 -18.39
CA VAL A 377 10.12 6.85 -17.73
C VAL A 377 10.28 5.72 -18.76
N ALA A 378 11.07 4.71 -18.41
CA ALA A 378 11.17 3.45 -19.14
C ALA A 378 10.13 2.47 -18.57
N ILE A 379 9.36 1.84 -19.45
CA ILE A 379 8.25 0.94 -19.10
C ILE A 379 8.52 -0.42 -19.73
N GLU A 380 8.74 -1.45 -18.90
CA GLU A 380 8.78 -2.84 -19.37
C GLU A 380 7.37 -3.40 -19.35
N ILE A 381 6.88 -3.86 -20.50
CA ILE A 381 5.54 -4.45 -20.65
C ILE A 381 5.61 -5.89 -21.12
N TRP A 382 4.52 -6.61 -20.86
CA TRP A 382 4.21 -7.89 -21.46
C TRP A 382 3.01 -7.73 -22.39
N ARG A 383 3.23 -8.01 -23.67
CA ARG A 383 2.24 -7.91 -24.74
C ARG A 383 2.21 -9.22 -25.50
N GLN A 384 1.04 -9.87 -25.54
CA GLN A 384 0.79 -11.08 -26.34
C GLN A 384 1.86 -12.18 -26.16
N GLY A 385 2.34 -12.40 -24.94
CA GLY A 385 3.33 -13.43 -24.64
C GLY A 385 4.79 -13.01 -24.83
N LYS A 386 5.06 -11.72 -25.07
CA LYS A 386 6.42 -11.18 -25.31
C LYS A 386 6.70 -9.99 -24.41
N ARG A 387 7.97 -9.83 -24.05
CA ARG A 387 8.48 -8.64 -23.35
C ARG A 387 8.77 -7.54 -24.37
N GLU A 388 8.31 -6.33 -24.11
CA GLU A 388 8.63 -5.11 -24.86
C GLU A 388 9.03 -3.99 -23.89
N GLU A 389 9.79 -3.01 -24.37
CA GLU A 389 10.19 -1.84 -23.61
C GLU A 389 9.71 -0.57 -24.34
N LEU A 390 9.01 0.29 -23.61
CA LEU A 390 8.47 1.55 -24.10
C LEU A 390 9.07 2.70 -23.29
N SER A 391 9.08 3.90 -23.87
CA SER A 391 9.42 5.13 -23.15
C SER A 391 8.26 6.10 -23.21
N ALA A 392 7.83 6.59 -22.04
CA ALA A 392 6.77 7.58 -21.93
C ALA A 392 7.28 8.85 -21.27
N GLN A 393 6.84 10.01 -21.77
CA GLN A 393 7.01 11.28 -21.08
C GLN A 393 5.75 11.61 -20.31
N LEU A 394 5.81 11.58 -18.98
CA LEU A 394 4.65 11.77 -18.12
C LEU A 394 4.04 13.17 -18.31
N GLY A 395 2.71 13.25 -18.25
CA GLY A 395 1.95 14.49 -18.34
C GLY A 395 1.61 15.05 -16.95
N ASP A 396 0.85 16.14 -16.90
CA ASP A 396 0.29 16.66 -15.66
C ASP A 396 -1.10 16.03 -15.41
N ALA A 397 -1.36 15.62 -14.17
CA ALA A 397 -2.64 15.06 -13.75
C ALA A 397 -3.78 16.09 -13.72
N SER A 398 -3.53 17.38 -13.93
CA SER A 398 -4.58 18.38 -14.18
C SER A 398 -5.28 18.21 -15.53
N ASP A 399 -4.69 17.45 -16.45
CA ASP A 399 -5.28 17.16 -17.76
C ASP A 399 -6.35 16.06 -17.65
N LYS A 400 -7.53 16.26 -18.28
CA LYS A 400 -8.75 15.44 -18.11
C LYS A 400 -8.48 13.92 -18.04
N ALA A 401 -9.02 13.29 -17.00
CA ALA A 401 -8.92 11.85 -16.71
C ALA A 401 -10.17 11.07 -17.13
N GLY A 402 -10.00 9.83 -17.57
CA GLY A 402 -11.06 8.81 -17.64
C GLY A 402 -11.26 8.11 -16.30
N LYS A 403 -12.47 7.62 -16.01
CA LYS A 403 -12.80 6.89 -14.77
C LYS A 403 -12.32 5.42 -14.86
N VAL A 404 -11.85 4.87 -13.74
CA VAL A 404 -11.48 3.46 -13.58
C VAL A 404 -12.59 2.77 -12.77
N ALA A 405 -13.02 1.58 -13.18
CA ALA A 405 -14.00 0.78 -12.47
C ALA A 405 -13.34 -0.47 -11.85
N LYS A 406 -13.85 -0.88 -10.69
CA LYS A 406 -13.39 -2.04 -9.90
C LYS A 406 -14.08 -3.31 -10.40
N ALA A 407 -13.34 -4.40 -10.57
CA ALA A 407 -13.92 -5.71 -10.90
C ALA A 407 -14.22 -6.50 -9.62
N ASP A 408 -15.42 -7.06 -9.52
CA ASP A 408 -15.78 -8.03 -8.46
C ASP A 408 -15.26 -9.43 -8.81
N GLU A 409 -14.67 -10.10 -7.83
CA GLU A 409 -14.21 -11.48 -7.97
C GLU A 409 -15.35 -12.47 -7.74
N SER A 410 -15.72 -13.23 -8.78
CA SER A 410 -16.45 -14.50 -8.62
C SER A 410 -15.99 -15.48 -9.70
N ALA A 411 -15.82 -16.75 -9.32
CA ALA A 411 -15.23 -17.77 -10.18
C ALA A 411 -16.14 -19.00 -10.31
N GLY A 412 -16.50 -19.35 -11.55
CA GLY A 412 -17.24 -20.56 -11.90
C GLY A 412 -16.57 -21.34 -13.02
N LYS A 413 -16.87 -22.65 -13.14
CA LYS A 413 -16.36 -23.55 -14.18
C LYS A 413 -17.41 -23.82 -15.25
N GLY A 414 -17.04 -23.77 -16.53
CA GLY A 414 -17.89 -24.21 -17.65
C GLY A 414 -17.51 -23.63 -19.01
N LYS A 415 -18.24 -24.02 -20.06
CA LYS A 415 -18.20 -23.35 -21.38
C LYS A 415 -18.45 -21.86 -21.20
N LEU A 416 -17.83 -21.01 -22.03
CA LEU A 416 -17.83 -19.54 -21.88
C LEU A 416 -19.25 -18.97 -21.64
N GLY A 417 -20.26 -19.48 -22.34
CA GLY A 417 -21.67 -19.21 -22.04
C GLY A 417 -22.17 -17.82 -22.45
N LEU A 418 -21.64 -17.27 -23.54
CA LEU A 418 -22.07 -15.98 -24.12
C LEU A 418 -22.91 -16.18 -25.38
N ALA A 419 -24.01 -15.43 -25.47
CA ALA A 419 -24.71 -15.13 -26.72
C ALA A 419 -24.33 -13.71 -27.14
N LEU A 420 -23.72 -13.57 -28.33
CA LEU A 420 -23.11 -12.33 -28.80
C LEU A 420 -23.68 -11.91 -30.14
N ARG A 421 -23.87 -10.60 -30.32
CA ARG A 421 -24.20 -9.97 -31.60
C ARG A 421 -23.32 -8.75 -31.83
N ALA A 422 -23.00 -8.45 -33.09
CA ALA A 422 -22.27 -7.22 -33.42
C ALA A 422 -23.11 -5.97 -33.10
N LEU A 423 -22.47 -4.91 -32.59
CA LEU A 423 -23.13 -3.63 -32.35
C LEU A 423 -23.80 -3.08 -33.63
N GLU A 424 -25.03 -2.60 -33.48
CA GLU A 424 -25.75 -1.88 -34.53
C GLU A 424 -25.11 -0.51 -34.81
N PRO A 425 -25.35 0.09 -36.00
CA PRO A 425 -24.85 1.43 -36.32
C PRO A 425 -25.34 2.55 -35.38
N SER A 426 -26.54 2.42 -34.80
CA SER A 426 -27.06 3.31 -33.75
C SER A 426 -26.26 3.15 -32.45
N GLU A 427 -26.17 1.92 -31.94
CA GLU A 427 -25.47 1.60 -30.69
C GLU A 427 -23.99 2.03 -30.71
N ARG A 428 -23.31 1.92 -31.87
CA ARG A 428 -21.93 2.43 -32.06
C ARG A 428 -21.82 3.94 -31.93
N ARG A 429 -22.82 4.68 -32.42
CA ARG A 429 -22.84 6.15 -32.32
C ARG A 429 -23.10 6.58 -30.88
N ASP A 430 -23.99 5.90 -30.18
CA ASP A 430 -24.38 6.24 -28.82
C ASP A 430 -23.28 5.89 -27.80
N SER A 431 -22.61 4.74 -27.97
CA SER A 431 -21.48 4.32 -27.12
C SER A 431 -20.15 5.01 -27.46
N GLY A 432 -20.02 5.56 -28.68
CA GLY A 432 -18.75 6.06 -29.19
C GLY A 432 -17.72 4.96 -29.54
N LEU A 433 -18.14 3.69 -29.54
CA LEU A 433 -17.29 2.57 -29.92
C LEU A 433 -17.22 2.37 -31.43
N ALA A 434 -16.01 2.14 -31.96
CA ALA A 434 -15.82 1.78 -33.36
C ALA A 434 -16.33 0.37 -33.69
N THR A 435 -16.10 -0.58 -32.78
CA THR A 435 -16.42 -2.02 -32.90
C THR A 435 -16.71 -2.61 -31.52
N GLY A 436 -17.47 -3.70 -31.48
CA GLY A 436 -17.77 -4.44 -30.24
C GLY A 436 -18.90 -5.45 -30.45
N LEU A 437 -18.99 -6.42 -29.54
CA LEU A 437 -20.02 -7.46 -29.54
C LEU A 437 -20.89 -7.33 -28.29
N VAL A 438 -22.17 -7.00 -28.46
CA VAL A 438 -23.14 -6.91 -27.37
C VAL A 438 -23.44 -8.31 -26.84
N VAL A 439 -23.46 -8.44 -25.51
CA VAL A 439 -23.92 -9.64 -24.81
C VAL A 439 -25.46 -9.60 -24.74
N GLU A 440 -26.12 -10.44 -25.53
CA GLU A 440 -27.59 -10.57 -25.50
C GLU A 440 -28.04 -11.54 -24.39
N GLY A 441 -27.21 -12.53 -24.10
CA GLY A 441 -27.47 -13.54 -23.08
C GLY A 441 -26.18 -14.06 -22.47
N VAL A 442 -26.24 -14.38 -21.19
CA VAL A 442 -25.12 -14.90 -20.42
C VAL A 442 -25.59 -16.15 -19.66
N SER A 443 -24.70 -17.12 -19.53
CA SER A 443 -24.91 -18.35 -18.76
C SER A 443 -23.57 -18.92 -18.31
N GLY A 444 -23.58 -19.85 -17.36
CA GLY A 444 -22.41 -20.68 -17.05
C GLY A 444 -21.19 -19.87 -16.60
N ALA A 445 -20.04 -20.08 -17.24
CA ALA A 445 -18.78 -19.51 -16.76
C ALA A 445 -18.73 -17.98 -16.82
N ALA A 446 -19.21 -17.36 -17.90
CA ALA A 446 -19.23 -15.90 -18.00
C ALA A 446 -20.19 -15.26 -17.01
N GLU A 447 -21.35 -15.88 -16.76
CA GLU A 447 -22.32 -15.39 -15.76
C GLU A 447 -21.72 -15.45 -14.36
N LEU A 448 -21.08 -16.58 -14.01
CA LEU A 448 -20.40 -16.75 -12.72
C LEU A 448 -19.21 -15.81 -12.55
N ALA A 449 -18.58 -15.39 -13.65
CA ALA A 449 -17.53 -14.37 -13.67
C ALA A 449 -18.07 -12.93 -13.63
N GLY A 450 -19.39 -12.74 -13.58
CA GLY A 450 -20.02 -11.43 -13.44
C GLY A 450 -20.23 -10.67 -14.75
N VAL A 451 -20.12 -11.33 -15.91
CA VAL A 451 -20.57 -10.76 -17.20
C VAL A 451 -22.10 -10.67 -17.19
N ARG A 452 -22.64 -9.59 -17.76
CA ARG A 452 -24.08 -9.27 -17.74
C ARG A 452 -24.59 -9.03 -19.16
N PRO A 453 -25.90 -9.23 -19.41
CA PRO A 453 -26.52 -8.74 -20.64
C PRO A 453 -26.29 -7.22 -20.78
N SER A 454 -26.15 -6.75 -22.02
CA SER A 454 -25.79 -5.38 -22.41
C SER A 454 -24.33 -4.98 -22.21
N ASP A 455 -23.48 -5.83 -21.63
CA ASP A 455 -22.03 -5.64 -21.74
C ASP A 455 -21.60 -5.68 -23.21
N VAL A 456 -20.58 -4.92 -23.57
CA VAL A 456 -20.00 -4.98 -24.92
C VAL A 456 -18.60 -5.58 -24.86
N VAL A 457 -18.40 -6.75 -25.45
CA VAL A 457 -17.09 -7.39 -25.57
C VAL A 457 -16.27 -6.69 -26.65
N LEU A 458 -15.11 -6.16 -26.26
CA LEU A 458 -14.18 -5.43 -27.12
C LEU A 458 -12.95 -6.26 -27.50
N ALA A 459 -12.45 -7.08 -26.58
CA ALA A 459 -11.27 -7.90 -26.78
C ALA A 459 -11.33 -9.20 -25.98
N VAL A 460 -10.58 -10.20 -26.45
CA VAL A 460 -10.40 -11.49 -25.80
C VAL A 460 -8.91 -11.78 -25.69
N ASN A 461 -8.39 -12.01 -24.48
CA ASN A 461 -6.96 -12.19 -24.18
C ASN A 461 -6.10 -11.04 -24.74
N GLY A 462 -6.58 -9.80 -24.64
CA GLY A 462 -5.90 -8.61 -25.17
C GLY A 462 -5.95 -8.46 -26.70
N THR A 463 -6.63 -9.36 -27.41
CA THR A 463 -6.80 -9.27 -28.87
C THR A 463 -8.18 -8.70 -29.17
N ALA A 464 -8.23 -7.56 -29.88
CA ALA A 464 -9.48 -6.94 -30.27
C ALA A 464 -10.32 -7.87 -31.17
N VAL A 465 -11.62 -7.98 -30.88
CA VAL A 465 -12.55 -8.84 -31.62
C VAL A 465 -13.63 -8.02 -32.32
N LYS A 466 -14.01 -8.45 -33.52
CA LYS A 466 -15.00 -7.77 -34.38
C LYS A 466 -16.22 -8.64 -34.68
N ASN A 467 -16.11 -9.96 -34.52
CA ASN A 467 -17.16 -10.92 -34.81
C ASN A 467 -17.09 -12.13 -33.86
N VAL A 468 -18.15 -12.92 -33.85
CA VAL A 468 -18.32 -14.07 -32.95
C VAL A 468 -17.34 -15.19 -33.29
N GLU A 469 -16.95 -15.31 -34.56
CA GLU A 469 -16.01 -16.30 -35.05
C GLU A 469 -14.62 -16.11 -34.42
N GLN A 470 -14.13 -14.86 -34.35
CA GLN A 470 -12.87 -14.53 -33.69
C GLN A 470 -12.90 -14.85 -32.19
N VAL A 471 -14.01 -14.55 -31.51
CA VAL A 471 -14.19 -14.93 -30.10
C VAL A 471 -14.09 -16.44 -29.95
N ARG A 472 -14.81 -17.20 -30.79
CA ARG A 472 -14.81 -18.66 -30.76
C ARG A 472 -13.42 -19.24 -31.01
N GLU A 473 -12.67 -18.70 -31.97
CA GLU A 473 -11.31 -19.11 -32.27
C GLU A 473 -10.38 -18.92 -31.07
N ILE A 474 -10.34 -17.72 -30.49
CA ILE A 474 -9.48 -17.41 -29.34
C ILE A 474 -9.83 -18.29 -28.14
N VAL A 475 -11.13 -18.45 -27.86
CA VAL A 475 -11.61 -19.28 -26.74
C VAL A 475 -11.25 -20.75 -26.95
N SER A 476 -11.36 -21.27 -28.18
CA SER A 476 -11.02 -22.67 -28.48
C SER A 476 -9.52 -22.97 -28.33
N SER A 477 -8.67 -21.95 -28.51
CA SER A 477 -7.22 -22.05 -28.29
C SER A 477 -6.78 -21.82 -26.84
N SER A 478 -7.73 -21.51 -25.96
CA SER A 478 -7.49 -21.21 -24.54
C SER A 478 -7.84 -22.42 -23.68
N ASN A 479 -7.00 -22.74 -22.68
CA ASN A 479 -7.20 -23.94 -21.85
C ASN A 479 -7.85 -23.65 -20.50
N LYS A 480 -7.27 -22.75 -19.69
CA LYS A 480 -7.66 -22.55 -18.29
C LYS A 480 -8.64 -21.40 -18.11
N SER A 481 -8.34 -20.27 -18.72
CA SER A 481 -9.09 -19.02 -18.58
C SER A 481 -9.01 -18.18 -19.84
N VAL A 482 -9.95 -17.24 -19.93
CA VAL A 482 -10.04 -16.22 -20.97
C VAL A 482 -10.27 -14.88 -20.29
N ALA A 483 -9.55 -13.84 -20.70
CA ALA A 483 -9.76 -12.47 -20.26
C ALA A 483 -10.63 -11.73 -21.27
N LEU A 484 -11.85 -11.35 -20.89
CA LEU A 484 -12.76 -10.54 -21.71
C LEU A 484 -12.59 -9.08 -21.35
N LEU A 485 -12.21 -8.23 -22.31
CA LEU A 485 -12.35 -6.78 -22.15
C LEU A 485 -13.78 -6.41 -22.50
N ILE A 486 -14.54 -5.96 -21.51
CA ILE A 486 -15.91 -5.48 -21.69
C ILE A 486 -15.99 -3.97 -21.50
N GLU A 487 -16.93 -3.33 -22.20
CA GLU A 487 -17.46 -2.03 -21.81
C GLU A 487 -18.77 -2.23 -21.04
N ARG A 488 -18.86 -1.60 -19.87
CA ARG A 488 -20.07 -1.52 -19.05
C ARG A 488 -20.23 -0.09 -18.57
N GLU A 489 -21.35 0.54 -18.93
CA GLU A 489 -21.70 1.90 -18.49
C GLU A 489 -20.58 2.93 -18.76
N GLY A 490 -19.95 2.86 -19.95
CA GLY A 490 -18.85 3.74 -20.34
C GLY A 490 -17.49 3.41 -19.71
N SER A 491 -17.40 2.40 -18.86
CA SER A 491 -16.15 1.93 -18.25
C SER A 491 -15.66 0.65 -18.93
N LYS A 492 -14.35 0.58 -19.21
CA LYS A 492 -13.73 -0.64 -19.76
C LYS A 492 -13.04 -1.44 -18.67
N ILE A 493 -13.35 -2.74 -18.60
CA ILE A 493 -12.94 -3.63 -17.52
C ILE A 493 -12.53 -4.98 -18.13
N PHE A 494 -11.42 -5.55 -17.68
CA PHE A 494 -11.12 -6.96 -17.98
C PHE A 494 -11.82 -7.87 -16.96
N VAL A 495 -12.51 -8.90 -17.45
CA VAL A 495 -13.15 -9.94 -16.66
C VAL A 495 -12.49 -11.29 -16.94
N PRO A 496 -11.89 -11.97 -15.94
CA PRO A 496 -11.30 -13.28 -16.12
C PRO A 496 -12.38 -14.36 -16.01
N VAL A 497 -12.58 -15.13 -17.07
CA VAL A 497 -13.53 -16.23 -17.13
C VAL A 497 -12.78 -17.56 -17.11
N ARG A 498 -13.05 -18.42 -16.12
CA ARG A 498 -12.46 -19.77 -16.06
C ARG A 498 -13.24 -20.73 -16.94
N ILE A 499 -12.55 -21.43 -17.83
CA ILE A 499 -13.15 -22.32 -18.82
C ILE A 499 -12.74 -23.80 -18.66
N GLY A 500 -11.92 -24.12 -17.64
CA GLY A 500 -11.46 -25.47 -17.28
C GLY A 500 -11.34 -25.72 -15.78
#